data_AF-A0A7S3M0R0-F1
#
_entry.id   AF-A0A7S3M0R0-F1
#
_cell.length_a   1.000
_cell.length_b   1.000
_cell.length_c   1.000
_cell.angle_alpha   90.00
_cell.angle_beta   90.00
_cell.angle_gamma   90.00
#
_symmetry.space_group_name_H-M   'P 1'
#
loop_
_entity.id
_entity.type
_entity.pdbx_description
1 polymer ?
#
loop_
_entity_poly.entity_id
_entity_poly.type
_entity_poly.pdbx_seq_one_letter_code
_entity_poly.pdbx_strand_id
1 'polypeptide(L)'
;GFKSEADKRGVVLQGYSVLGNKPSRQGPDPEILSGNLTSSIAQAHGKSTVQVALKWLAMHGVPAVTKSSSPAHLASDLDLWSWNLTEDEVAKADALKLSGGDEEQQ
;
A
#
# COMPACT_ATOMS: atom_id res chain seq x y z
N GLY A 1 -18.74 5.93 2.47
CA GLY A 1 -18.12 4.59 2.52
C GLY A 1 -17.77 4.22 3.96
N PHE A 2 -17.27 3.01 4.20
CA PHE A 2 -16.93 2.53 5.54
C PHE A 2 -15.92 3.45 6.27
N LYS A 3 -14.85 3.90 5.58
CA LYS A 3 -13.86 4.83 6.14
C LYS A 3 -14.47 6.14 6.63
N SER A 4 -15.28 6.81 5.79
CA SER A 4 -15.90 8.08 6.16
C SER A 4 -16.84 7.97 7.36
N GLU A 5 -17.46 6.81 7.59
CA GLU A 5 -18.32 6.58 8.75
C GLU A 5 -17.50 6.31 10.02
N ALA A 6 -16.39 5.57 9.91
CA ALA A 6 -15.45 5.38 11.01
C ALA A 6 -14.85 6.71 11.47
N ASP A 7 -14.43 7.57 10.52
CA ASP A 7 -13.86 8.89 10.80
C ASP A 7 -14.85 9.78 11.60
N LYS A 8 -16.14 9.78 11.23
CA LYS A 8 -17.19 10.53 11.96
C LYS A 8 -17.38 10.08 13.40
N ARG A 9 -17.02 8.83 13.71
CA ARG A 9 -17.18 8.22 15.04
C ARG A 9 -15.89 8.25 15.86
N GLY A 10 -14.83 8.87 15.34
CA GLY A 10 -13.51 8.86 15.98
C GLY A 10 -12.86 7.47 16.02
N VAL A 11 -13.24 6.57 15.10
CA VAL A 11 -12.66 5.23 15.01
C VAL A 11 -11.56 5.23 13.97
N VAL A 12 -10.34 4.90 14.39
CA VAL A 12 -9.19 4.75 13.50
C VAL A 12 -9.23 3.37 12.85
N LEU A 13 -9.26 3.32 11.52
CA LEU A 13 -9.13 2.08 10.77
C LEU A 13 -7.67 1.71 10.58
N GLN A 14 -7.35 0.42 10.72
CA GLN A 14 -6.03 -0.13 10.46
C GLN A 14 -6.09 -1.14 9.31
N GLY A 15 -5.22 -0.98 8.32
CA GLY A 15 -5.10 -1.87 7.18
C GLY A 15 -4.39 -3.17 7.56
N TYR A 16 -5.03 -4.31 7.31
CA TYR A 16 -4.44 -5.65 7.38
C TYR A 16 -4.22 -6.21 5.98
N SER A 17 -3.17 -7.01 5.78
CA SER A 17 -2.80 -7.57 4.47
C SER A 17 -2.64 -6.50 3.37
N VAL A 18 -2.02 -5.38 3.75
CA VAL A 18 -1.90 -4.16 2.95
C VAL A 18 -1.12 -4.29 1.64
N LEU A 19 -0.43 -5.41 1.44
CA LEU A 19 0.26 -5.73 0.19
C LEU A 19 -0.59 -6.59 -0.76
N GLY A 20 -1.89 -6.74 -0.50
CA GLY A 20 -2.84 -7.37 -1.44
C GLY A 20 -2.75 -8.89 -1.46
N ASN A 21 -2.94 -9.56 -0.32
CA ASN A 21 -2.88 -11.02 -0.28
C ASN A 21 -4.07 -11.65 -1.05
N LYS A 22 -3.78 -12.42 -2.11
CA LYS A 22 -4.85 -13.08 -2.88
C LYS A 22 -5.55 -14.16 -2.06
N PRO A 23 -6.87 -14.40 -2.25
CA PRO A 23 -7.64 -15.42 -1.52
C PRO A 23 -7.00 -16.83 -1.60
N SER A 24 -6.24 -17.09 -2.67
CA SER A 24 -5.51 -18.33 -2.93
C SER A 24 -4.20 -18.51 -2.13
N ARG A 25 -3.85 -17.60 -1.21
CA ARG A 25 -2.57 -17.57 -0.47
C ARG A 25 -1.32 -17.55 -1.36
N GLN A 26 -1.43 -17.06 -2.58
CA GLN A 26 -0.30 -16.98 -3.53
C GLN A 26 0.66 -15.82 -3.23
N GLY A 27 0.50 -15.17 -2.07
CA GLY A 27 1.32 -14.06 -1.65
C GLY A 27 0.71 -12.71 -2.03
N PRO A 28 1.50 -11.64 -1.89
CA PRO A 28 1.05 -10.27 -2.14
C PRO A 28 0.71 -10.04 -3.61
N ASP A 29 -0.04 -8.98 -3.91
CA ASP A 29 -0.51 -8.69 -5.27
C ASP A 29 0.71 -8.36 -6.14
N PRO A 30 0.89 -9.03 -7.29
CA PRO A 30 2.01 -8.76 -8.19
C PRO A 30 2.02 -7.33 -8.74
N GLU A 31 0.87 -6.66 -8.83
CA GLU A 31 0.80 -5.26 -9.25
C GLU A 31 1.38 -4.32 -8.18
N ILE A 32 1.34 -4.72 -6.91
CA ILE A 32 2.00 -3.98 -5.83
C ILE A 32 3.50 -4.29 -5.83
N LEU A 33 3.88 -5.56 -5.82
CA LEU A 33 5.28 -5.95 -5.64
C LEU A 33 6.16 -5.72 -6.87
N SER A 34 5.59 -5.89 -8.06
CA SER A 34 6.30 -5.91 -9.34
C SER A 34 5.55 -5.18 -10.46
N GLY A 35 4.50 -4.42 -10.13
CA GLY A 35 3.77 -3.63 -11.11
C GLY A 35 4.63 -2.53 -11.71
N ASN A 36 4.29 -2.12 -12.93
CA ASN A 36 5.05 -1.10 -13.66
C ASN A 36 5.08 0.24 -12.92
N LEU A 37 3.94 0.64 -12.34
CA LEU A 37 3.82 1.89 -11.61
C LEU A 37 4.69 1.87 -10.34
N THR A 38 4.50 0.87 -9.47
CA THR A 38 5.23 0.80 -8.20
C THR A 38 6.73 0.63 -8.42
N SER A 39 7.14 -0.14 -9.44
CA SER A 39 8.54 -0.33 -9.80
C SER A 39 9.18 0.97 -10.32
N SER A 40 8.47 1.72 -11.17
CA SER A 40 8.98 3.00 -11.68
C SER A 40 9.17 4.03 -10.58
N ILE A 41 8.22 4.12 -9.64
CA ILE A 41 8.31 5.02 -8.49
C ILE A 41 9.45 4.57 -7.57
N ALA A 42 9.50 3.28 -7.24
CA ALA A 42 10.55 2.70 -6.41
C ALA A 42 11.95 3.03 -6.95
N GLN A 43 12.14 2.88 -8.26
CA GLN A 43 13.40 3.25 -8.93
C GLN A 43 13.70 4.75 -8.84
N ALA A 44 12.71 5.61 -9.08
CA ALA A 44 12.90 7.06 -9.05
C ALA A 44 13.33 7.58 -7.66
N HIS A 45 12.85 6.95 -6.59
CA HIS A 45 13.15 7.33 -5.20
C HIS A 45 14.26 6.51 -4.54
N GLY A 46 14.78 5.48 -5.21
CA GLY A 46 15.76 4.56 -4.62
C GLY A 46 15.19 3.75 -3.44
N LYS A 47 13.92 3.36 -3.53
CA LYS A 47 13.16 2.63 -2.49
C LYS A 47 12.65 1.30 -3.02
N SER A 48 12.03 0.49 -2.16
CA SER A 48 11.35 -0.74 -2.59
C SER A 48 9.90 -0.48 -3.00
N THR A 49 9.32 -1.36 -3.83
CA THR A 49 7.89 -1.32 -4.19
C THR A 49 6.97 -1.46 -2.98
N VAL A 50 7.40 -2.21 -1.96
CA VAL A 50 6.73 -2.31 -0.66
C VAL A 50 6.71 -0.95 0.04
N GLN A 51 7.85 -0.24 0.09
CA GLN A 51 7.90 1.09 0.66
C GLN A 51 6.99 2.07 -0.07
N VAL A 52 6.86 1.98 -1.41
CA VAL A 52 5.90 2.79 -2.18
C VAL A 52 4.46 2.53 -1.72
N ALA A 53 4.06 1.27 -1.57
CA ALA A 53 2.71 0.92 -1.12
C ALA A 53 2.42 1.40 0.31
N LEU A 54 3.38 1.21 1.23
CA LEU A 54 3.23 1.66 2.62
C LEU A 54 3.25 3.19 2.72
N LYS A 55 4.06 3.86 1.90
CA LYS A 55 4.10 5.31 1.84
C LYS A 55 2.79 5.90 1.36
N TRP A 56 2.19 5.30 0.33
CA TRP A 56 0.85 5.67 -0.14
C TRP A 56 -0.17 5.58 1.01
N LEU A 57 -0.25 4.45 1.72
CA LEU A 57 -1.14 4.30 2.89
C LEU A 57 -0.92 5.38 3.95
N ALA A 58 0.35 5.67 4.26
CA ALA A 58 0.70 6.71 5.23
C ALA A 58 0.22 8.10 4.80
N MET A 59 0.31 8.44 3.51
CA MET A 59 -0.18 9.73 2.97
C MET A 59 -1.71 9.85 3.03
N HIS A 60 -2.44 8.73 2.94
CA HIS A 60 -3.90 8.71 3.12
C HIS A 60 -4.34 8.59 4.59
N GLY A 61 -3.41 8.66 5.54
CA GLY A 61 -3.69 8.55 6.96
C GLY A 61 -4.26 7.18 7.34
N VAL A 62 -3.84 6.12 6.65
CA VAL A 62 -4.23 4.75 6.93
C VAL A 62 -3.06 4.02 7.63
N PRO A 63 -3.12 3.82 8.95
CA PRO A 63 -2.18 2.96 9.65
C PRO A 63 -2.18 1.55 9.05
N ALA A 64 -0.99 1.01 8.79
CA ALA A 64 -0.82 -0.32 8.21
C ALA A 64 -0.10 -1.24 9.19
N VAL A 65 -0.49 -2.52 9.21
CA VAL A 65 0.32 -3.58 9.84
C VAL A 65 0.97 -4.43 8.77
N THR A 66 2.30 -4.48 8.81
CA THR A 66 3.09 -5.42 8.00
C THR A 66 3.65 -6.52 8.89
N LYS A 67 3.81 -7.71 8.30
CA LYS A 67 4.48 -8.83 8.94
C LYS A 67 5.73 -9.15 8.13
N SER A 68 6.87 -9.19 8.82
CA SER A 68 8.12 -9.68 8.26
C SER A 68 8.93 -10.39 9.34
N SER A 69 9.65 -11.44 8.94
CA SER A 69 10.70 -12.09 9.75
C SER A 69 12.11 -11.62 9.38
N SER A 70 12.25 -10.79 8.35
CA SER A 70 13.52 -10.24 7.88
C SER A 70 13.79 -8.90 8.56
N PRO A 71 14.88 -8.75 9.34
CA PRO A 71 15.26 -7.47 9.93
C PRO A 71 15.46 -6.35 8.90
N ALA A 72 15.99 -6.69 7.73
CA ALA A 72 16.18 -5.73 6.64
C ALA A 72 14.84 -5.19 6.10
N HIS A 73 13.84 -6.07 5.93
CA HIS A 73 12.51 -5.63 5.53
C HIS A 73 11.83 -4.80 6.63
N LEU A 74 11.96 -5.20 7.91
CA LEU A 74 11.40 -4.43 9.02
C LEU A 74 12.00 -3.02 9.07
N ALA A 75 13.31 -2.87 8.85
CA ALA A 75 13.95 -1.56 8.77
C ALA A 75 13.45 -0.76 7.56
N SER A 76 13.27 -1.40 6.40
CA SER A 76 12.74 -0.76 5.18
C SER A 76 11.29 -0.28 5.36
N ASP A 77 10.43 -1.12 5.96
CA ASP A 77 9.02 -0.81 6.25
C ASP A 77 8.88 0.40 7.20
N LEU A 78 9.87 0.66 8.06
CA LEU A 78 9.90 1.81 8.97
C LEU A 78 10.49 3.07 8.32
N ASP A 79 11.31 2.94 7.28
CA ASP A 79 11.94 4.06 6.55
C ASP A 79 10.99 4.70 5.52
N LEU A 80 9.86 5.24 6.00
CA LEU A 80 8.85 5.91 5.17
C LEU A 80 8.86 7.44 5.33
N TRP A 81 9.57 7.94 6.35
CA TRP A 81 9.50 9.35 6.75
C TRP A 81 10.65 10.20 6.21
N SER A 82 11.67 9.57 5.63
CA SER A 82 12.84 10.24 5.04
C SER A 82 12.64 10.76 3.61
N TRP A 83 11.48 10.48 3.00
CA TRP A 83 11.18 10.77 1.59
C TRP A 83 9.67 10.92 1.37
N ASN A 84 9.26 11.39 0.18
CA ASN A 84 7.84 11.54 -0.16
C ASN A 84 7.53 11.20 -1.62
N LEU A 85 6.31 10.69 -1.86
CA LEU A 85 5.75 10.63 -3.21
C LEU A 85 5.37 12.04 -3.66
N THR A 86 5.53 12.31 -4.94
CA THR A 86 5.01 13.51 -5.59
C THR A 86 3.50 13.43 -5.76
N GLU A 87 2.83 14.58 -5.90
CA GLU A 87 1.37 14.62 -6.12
C GLU A 87 0.94 13.81 -7.35
N ASP A 88 1.73 13.86 -8.43
CA ASP A 88 1.50 13.08 -9.65
C ASP A 88 1.61 11.56 -9.41
N GLU A 89 2.56 11.12 -8.57
CA GLU A 89 2.72 9.71 -8.22
C GLU A 89 1.56 9.21 -7.35
N VAL A 90 1.12 10.04 -6.39
CA VAL A 90 -0.07 9.75 -5.57
C VAL A 90 -1.31 9.64 -6.46
N ALA A 91 -1.52 10.60 -7.36
CA ALA A 91 -2.67 10.57 -8.28
C ALA A 91 -2.68 9.34 -9.19
N LYS A 92 -1.50 8.91 -9.67
CA LYS A 92 -1.38 7.66 -10.45
C LYS A 92 -1.67 6.42 -9.60
N ALA A 93 -1.20 6.39 -8.35
CA ALA A 93 -1.46 5.30 -7.42
C ALA A 93 -2.93 5.22 -7.03
N ASP A 94 -3.61 6.36 -6.85
CA ASP A 94 -5.06 6.43 -6.58
C ASP A 94 -5.90 5.83 -7.71
N ALA A 95 -5.42 5.92 -8.95
CA ALA A 95 -6.08 5.37 -10.12
C ALA A 95 -5.73 3.89 -10.40
N LEU A 96 -4.81 3.29 -9.64
CA LEU A 96 -4.36 1.91 -9.85
C LEU A 96 -5.47 0.91 -9.49
N LYS A 97 -5.80 0.02 -10.42
CA LYS A 97 -6.73 -1.08 -10.19
C LYS A 97 -5.96 -2.37 -9.90
N LEU A 98 -6.16 -2.93 -8.71
CA LEU A 98 -5.57 -4.20 -8.32
C LEU A 98 -6.35 -5.38 -8.88
N SER A 99 -5.65 -6.48 -9.15
CA SER A 99 -6.22 -7.71 -9.68
C SER A 99 -7.03 -8.46 -8.62
N GLY A 100 -8.27 -8.04 -8.38
CA GLY A 100 -9.20 -8.71 -7.45
C GLY A 100 -10.27 -7.82 -6.81
N GLY A 101 -10.26 -6.51 -7.06
CA GLY A 101 -11.37 -5.64 -6.69
C GLY A 101 -12.30 -5.47 -7.89
N ASP A 102 -13.25 -6.40 -8.05
CA ASP A 102 -14.54 -6.27 -8.78
C ASP A 102 -15.07 -7.68 -9.14
N GLU A 103 -15.41 -8.48 -8.13
CA GLU A 103 -16.54 -9.41 -8.27
C GLU A 103 -17.64 -8.85 -7.35
N GLU A 104 -18.34 -7.85 -7.87
CA GLU A 104 -19.63 -7.42 -7.35
C GLU A 104 -20.58 -8.61 -7.51
N GLN A 105 -20.83 -9.34 -6.43
CA GLN A 105 -21.87 -10.38 -6.39
C GLN A 105 -23.21 -9.68 -6.60
N GLN A 106 -23.75 -9.80 -7.81
CA GLN A 106 -25.17 -9.58 -8.11
C GLN A 106 -26.02 -10.67 -7.47
#